data_AF-A0A357D561-F1
#
_entry.id   AF-A0A357D561-F1
#
_cell.length_a   1.000
_cell.length_b   1.000
_cell.length_c   1.000
_cell.angle_alpha   90.00
_cell.angle_beta   90.00
_cell.angle_gamma   90.00
#
_symmetry.space_group_name_H-M   'P 1'
#
loop_
_entity.id
_entity.type
_entity.pdbx_description
1 polymer ?
#
loop_
_entity_poly.entity_id
_entity_poly.type
_entity_poly.pdbx_seq_one_letter_code
_entity_poly.pdbx_strand_id
1 'polypeptide(L)'
;DYPGSKLPCTMQVTVAPEQPLILTMTALGKEVTVSSLDKAEIAAKHPLTMETLQDHLTRLGDSPFRAESFSADIQGNPMLPFSKLNQVRRDAVDRLSSKLLMPHHRAPLDLRIINHREENTTKKQKRSGPSFLTVFAGNLDLLKVALTAGVSKVIFGGESFTPGFRWSANHLEEAVELARNAQAKAIIALPGITKEREQKAIKNYIQTGHRLQPDGFLVSHLGSLEMVRAVSDLPVYANYSLHFFNTQTLKIFNH
;
A
#
# COMPACT_ATOMS: atom_id res chain seq x y z
N ASP A 1 -1.76 13.25 -8.11
CA ASP A 1 -0.49 12.57 -7.81
C ASP A 1 0.13 12.02 -9.08
N TYR A 2 1.09 12.73 -9.66
CA TYR A 2 1.79 12.29 -10.87
C TYR A 2 3.07 11.53 -10.47
N PRO A 3 3.16 10.20 -10.71
CA PRO A 3 4.38 9.44 -10.53
C PRO A 3 5.36 9.85 -11.65
N GLY A 4 6.17 10.88 -11.42
CA GLY A 4 7.15 11.38 -12.38
C GLY A 4 7.48 12.87 -12.29
N SER A 5 6.75 13.67 -11.50
CA SER A 5 7.09 15.09 -11.36
C SER A 5 8.27 15.26 -10.41
N LYS A 6 9.46 15.57 -10.95
CA LYS A 6 10.62 16.03 -10.16
C LYS A 6 10.25 17.22 -9.30
N LEU A 7 10.77 17.30 -8.08
CA LEU A 7 10.56 18.40 -7.14
C LEU A 7 11.24 19.68 -7.63
N PRO A 8 10.53 20.83 -7.69
CA PRO A 8 11.18 22.10 -8.01
C PRO A 8 12.20 22.46 -6.92
N CYS A 9 13.38 22.91 -7.34
CA CYS A 9 14.40 23.46 -6.46
C CYS A 9 14.96 24.77 -7.00
N THR A 10 15.32 25.67 -6.08
CA THR A 10 16.06 26.89 -6.38
C THR A 10 17.54 26.68 -6.07
N MET A 11 18.41 27.29 -6.88
CA MET A 11 19.87 27.13 -6.76
C MET A 11 20.54 28.50 -6.79
N GLN A 12 21.41 28.76 -5.82
CA GLN A 12 22.22 29.98 -5.76
C GLN A 12 23.68 29.61 -5.65
N VAL A 13 24.53 30.19 -6.48
CA VAL A 13 25.97 29.92 -6.46
C VAL A 13 26.76 31.22 -6.25
N THR A 14 27.80 31.17 -5.43
CA THR A 14 28.76 32.27 -5.24
C THR A 14 30.17 31.75 -5.51
N VAL A 15 30.95 32.49 -6.29
CA VAL A 15 32.34 32.13 -6.60
C VAL A 15 33.19 33.37 -6.85
N ALA A 16 34.40 33.37 -6.26
CA ALA A 16 35.41 34.40 -6.44
C ALA A 16 36.81 33.75 -6.51
N PRO A 17 37.81 34.38 -7.17
CA PRO A 17 39.17 33.90 -7.16
C PRO A 17 39.71 33.74 -5.74
N GLU A 18 40.53 32.71 -5.54
CA GLU A 18 41.10 32.30 -4.25
C GLU A 18 40.07 31.90 -3.18
N GLN A 19 38.80 31.71 -3.58
CA GLN A 19 37.70 31.26 -2.72
C GLN A 19 37.05 29.98 -3.27
N PRO A 20 36.52 29.10 -2.40
CA PRO A 20 35.75 27.96 -2.86
C PRO A 20 34.43 28.42 -3.50
N LEU A 21 33.93 27.64 -4.45
CA LEU A 21 32.58 27.81 -4.97
C LEU A 21 31.57 27.31 -3.95
N ILE A 22 30.58 28.13 -3.63
CA ILE A 22 29.52 27.81 -2.67
C ILE A 22 28.22 27.67 -3.44
N LEU A 23 27.57 26.50 -3.35
CA LEU A 23 26.25 26.22 -3.90
C LEU A 23 25.24 26.04 -2.78
N THR A 24 24.17 26.82 -2.81
CA THR A 24 22.99 26.67 -1.96
C THR A 24 21.84 26.13 -2.79
N MET A 25 21.20 25.05 -2.33
CA MET A 25 20.00 24.46 -2.94
C MET A 25 18.85 24.44 -1.95
N THR A 26 17.67 24.85 -2.42
CA THR A 26 16.45 24.88 -1.59
C THR A 26 15.29 24.19 -2.29
N ALA A 27 14.60 23.29 -1.57
CA ALA A 27 13.39 22.62 -2.03
C ALA A 27 12.48 22.30 -0.84
N LEU A 28 11.15 22.43 -1.03
CA LEU A 28 10.14 22.12 0.00
C LEU A 28 10.43 22.76 1.39
N GLY A 29 10.94 24.00 1.40
CA GLY A 29 11.30 24.72 2.63
C GLY A 29 12.54 24.18 3.37
N LYS A 30 13.32 23.28 2.75
CA LYS A 30 14.62 22.83 3.25
C LYS A 30 15.72 23.39 2.37
N GLU A 31 16.77 23.87 3.01
CA GLU A 31 17.96 24.45 2.37
C GLU A 31 19.21 23.66 2.75
N VAL A 32 20.14 23.51 1.81
CA VAL A 32 21.49 22.97 2.04
C VAL A 32 22.52 23.81 1.32
N THR A 33 23.69 23.94 1.93
CA THR A 33 24.85 24.65 1.34
C THR A 33 26.03 23.70 1.27
N VAL A 34 26.73 23.71 0.14
CA VAL A 34 27.92 22.90 -0.15
C VAL A 34 28.99 23.78 -0.77
N SER A 35 30.23 23.64 -0.30
CA SER A 35 31.39 24.30 -0.87
C SER A 35 32.27 23.32 -1.64
N SER A 36 32.95 23.79 -2.70
CA SER A 36 34.04 23.04 -3.30
C SER A 36 35.18 22.83 -2.30
N LEU A 37 35.89 21.70 -2.42
CA LEU A 37 37.10 21.45 -1.62
C LEU A 37 38.25 22.37 -2.02
N ASP A 38 38.37 22.62 -3.32
CA ASP A 38 39.41 23.47 -3.89
C ASP A 38 38.90 24.91 -4.05
N LYS A 39 39.83 25.86 -3.99
CA LYS A 39 39.59 27.27 -4.29
C LYS A 39 39.59 27.50 -5.80
N ALA A 40 38.80 28.47 -6.26
CA ALA A 40 38.83 28.89 -7.65
C ALA A 40 40.13 29.64 -7.95
N GLU A 41 40.77 29.30 -9.06
CA GLU A 41 41.99 29.98 -9.51
C GLU A 41 41.63 31.25 -10.31
N ILE A 42 42.57 32.19 -10.44
CA ILE A 42 42.40 33.32 -11.35
C ILE A 42 42.56 32.83 -12.80
N ALA A 43 41.48 32.89 -13.58
CA ALA A 43 41.45 32.43 -14.96
C ALA A 43 42.26 33.36 -15.88
N ALA A 44 43.27 32.81 -16.58
CA ALA A 44 43.91 33.48 -17.73
C ALA A 44 43.17 33.19 -19.06
N LYS A 45 42.52 32.02 -19.17
CA LYS A 45 41.67 31.60 -20.29
C LYS A 45 40.48 30.80 -19.74
N HIS A 46 39.31 30.98 -20.35
CA HIS A 46 38.04 30.30 -19.98
C HIS A 46 37.59 30.48 -18.52
N PRO A 47 37.25 31.72 -18.09
CA PRO A 47 36.65 31.96 -16.79
C PRO A 47 35.26 31.29 -16.68
N LEU A 48 34.85 30.98 -15.45
CA LEU A 48 33.50 30.53 -15.16
C LEU A 48 32.50 31.65 -15.45
N THR A 49 31.57 31.39 -16.37
CA THR A 49 30.47 32.29 -16.70
C THR A 49 29.16 31.82 -16.07
N MET A 50 28.17 32.72 -15.98
CA MET A 50 26.80 32.38 -15.57
C MET A 50 26.24 31.19 -16.35
N GLU A 51 26.42 31.20 -17.69
CA GLU A 51 25.98 30.12 -18.58
C GLU A 51 26.69 28.79 -18.26
N THR A 52 28.00 28.81 -18.03
CA THR A 52 28.78 27.61 -17.69
C THR A 52 28.32 27.01 -16.36
N LEU A 53 28.13 27.86 -15.34
CA LEU A 53 27.66 27.41 -14.03
C LEU A 53 26.23 26.87 -14.10
N GLN A 54 25.35 27.56 -14.82
CA GLN A 54 23.97 27.12 -15.02
C GLN A 54 23.94 25.76 -15.72
N ASP A 55 24.66 25.60 -16.82
CA ASP A 55 24.70 24.35 -17.58
C ASP A 55 25.23 23.18 -16.73
N HIS A 56 26.31 23.37 -15.98
CA HIS A 56 26.89 22.29 -15.18
C HIS A 56 26.11 21.97 -13.90
N LEU A 57 25.57 22.99 -13.20
CA LEU A 57 24.92 22.81 -11.90
C LEU A 57 23.44 22.43 -12.01
N THR A 58 22.74 22.81 -13.08
CA THR A 58 21.31 22.49 -13.26
C THR A 58 21.06 21.14 -13.94
N ARG A 59 22.11 20.45 -14.42
CA ARG A 59 22.04 19.09 -14.97
C ARG A 59 21.79 18.06 -13.86
N LEU A 60 20.55 18.01 -13.39
CA LEU A 60 20.12 17.22 -12.23
C LEU A 60 19.83 15.73 -12.53
N GLY A 61 19.93 15.29 -13.79
CA GLY A 61 19.93 13.86 -14.17
C GLY A 61 18.78 13.04 -13.56
N ASP A 62 19.09 11.91 -12.93
CA ASP A 62 18.11 11.03 -12.27
C ASP A 62 17.76 11.46 -10.83
N SER A 63 18.25 12.62 -10.38
CA SER A 63 17.85 13.12 -9.06
C SER A 63 16.35 13.45 -9.03
N PRO A 64 15.73 13.44 -7.85
CA PRO A 64 14.32 13.79 -7.70
C PRO A 64 14.04 15.27 -7.93
N PHE A 65 15.03 16.10 -8.30
CA PHE A 65 14.92 17.55 -8.41
C PHE A 65 14.93 18.06 -9.85
N ARG A 66 14.21 19.15 -10.10
CA ARG A 66 14.30 19.98 -11.31
C ARG A 66 14.65 21.41 -10.90
N ALA A 67 15.60 22.03 -11.61
CA ALA A 67 15.96 23.42 -11.34
C ALA A 67 14.84 24.33 -11.84
N GLU A 68 14.18 25.03 -10.92
CA GLU A 68 13.13 26.01 -11.22
C GLU A 68 13.71 27.42 -11.35
N SER A 69 14.70 27.75 -10.53
CA SER A 69 15.46 28.99 -10.64
C SER A 69 16.94 28.78 -10.32
N PHE A 70 17.78 29.58 -10.98
CA PHE A 70 19.22 29.55 -10.82
C PHE A 70 19.77 30.98 -10.83
N SER A 71 20.61 31.33 -9.85
CA SER A 71 21.32 32.61 -9.82
C SER A 71 22.78 32.41 -9.43
N ALA A 72 23.68 33.17 -10.04
CA ALA A 72 25.10 33.16 -9.71
C ALA A 72 25.60 34.56 -9.34
N ASP A 73 26.42 34.64 -8.30
CA ASP A 73 27.25 35.79 -7.97
C ASP A 73 28.71 35.43 -8.27
N ILE A 74 29.25 36.04 -9.32
CA ILE A 74 30.59 35.77 -9.85
C ILE A 74 31.41 37.04 -9.70
N GLN A 75 32.46 36.98 -8.88
CA GLN A 75 33.36 38.11 -8.65
C GLN A 75 34.68 37.89 -9.39
N GLY A 76 35.11 38.83 -10.22
CA GLY A 76 36.34 38.69 -11.01
C GLY A 76 36.28 37.57 -12.06
N ASN A 77 37.41 36.88 -12.28
CA ASN A 77 37.54 35.83 -13.29
C ASN A 77 37.92 34.48 -12.66
N PRO A 78 37.04 33.82 -11.89
CA PRO A 78 37.35 32.54 -11.26
C PRO A 78 37.38 31.40 -12.29
N MET A 79 38.26 30.44 -12.09
CA MET A 79 38.32 29.17 -12.81
C MET A 79 38.22 28.01 -11.82
N LEU A 80 37.31 27.07 -12.10
CA LEU A 80 37.33 25.74 -11.49
C LEU A 80 37.11 24.68 -12.57
N PRO A 81 37.80 23.53 -12.49
CA PRO A 81 37.53 22.41 -13.37
C PRO A 81 36.06 21.96 -13.27
N PHE A 82 35.46 21.59 -14.40
CA PHE A 82 34.06 21.13 -14.44
C PHE A 82 33.79 19.89 -13.57
N SER A 83 34.80 19.05 -13.34
CA SER A 83 34.72 17.93 -12.41
C SER A 83 34.37 18.39 -10.98
N LYS A 84 34.87 19.55 -10.55
CA LYS A 84 34.60 20.12 -9.24
C LYS A 84 33.18 20.70 -9.15
N LEU A 85 32.70 21.35 -10.21
CA LEU A 85 31.30 21.80 -10.30
C LEU A 85 30.33 20.61 -10.18
N ASN A 86 30.62 19.54 -10.93
CA ASN A 86 29.82 18.32 -10.91
C ASN A 86 29.82 17.65 -9.53
N GLN A 87 30.95 17.68 -8.81
CA GLN A 87 31.04 17.15 -7.45
C GLN A 87 30.17 17.96 -6.48
N VAL A 88 30.31 19.30 -6.49
CA VAL A 88 29.50 20.19 -5.64
C VAL A 88 28.00 19.99 -5.89
N ARG A 89 27.59 19.86 -7.16
CA ARG A 89 26.20 19.54 -7.53
C ARG A 89 25.72 18.23 -6.91
N ARG A 90 26.50 17.15 -7.03
CA ARG A 90 26.13 15.82 -6.49
C ARG A 90 26.00 15.87 -4.97
N ASP A 91 26.98 16.47 -4.30
CA ASP A 91 26.98 16.59 -2.84
C ASP A 91 25.79 17.42 -2.34
N ALA A 92 25.41 18.48 -3.06
CA ALA A 92 24.24 19.30 -2.71
C ALA A 92 22.93 18.51 -2.89
N VAL A 93 22.79 17.77 -3.99
CA VAL A 93 21.63 16.88 -4.24
C VAL A 93 21.50 15.81 -3.16
N ASP A 94 22.60 15.17 -2.79
CA ASP A 94 22.59 14.08 -1.79
C ASP A 94 22.24 14.60 -0.39
N ARG A 95 22.80 15.75 -0.01
CA ARG A 95 22.48 16.40 1.28
C ARG A 95 21.04 16.87 1.33
N LEU A 96 20.52 17.47 0.25
CA LEU A 96 19.12 17.92 0.21
C LEU A 96 18.16 16.73 0.27
N SER A 97 18.44 15.67 -0.49
CA SER A 97 17.66 14.43 -0.45
C SER A 97 17.63 13.82 0.96
N SER A 98 18.79 13.72 1.60
CA SER A 98 18.90 13.20 2.96
C SER A 98 18.10 14.05 3.96
N LYS A 99 18.19 15.39 3.85
CA LYS A 99 17.47 16.32 4.73
C LYS A 99 15.94 16.26 4.54
N LEU A 100 15.47 15.95 3.32
CA LEU A 100 14.05 15.73 3.03
C LEU A 100 13.56 14.36 3.54
N LEU A 101 14.40 13.32 3.52
CA LEU A 101 14.03 11.97 3.93
C LEU A 101 14.11 11.74 5.45
N MET A 102 14.95 12.48 6.17
CA MET A 102 15.15 12.34 7.62
C MET A 102 13.86 12.26 8.46
N PRO A 103 12.84 13.12 8.26
CA PRO A 103 11.59 13.04 9.01
C PRO A 103 10.79 11.75 8.78
N HIS A 104 11.04 11.07 7.66
CA HIS A 104 10.35 9.84 7.26
C HIS A 104 11.14 8.57 7.56
N HIS A 105 12.35 8.71 8.12
CA HIS A 105 13.15 7.58 8.55
C HIS A 105 12.52 6.95 9.79
N ARG A 106 11.81 5.84 9.61
CA ARG A 106 11.29 5.03 10.71
C ARG A 106 12.43 4.24 11.33
N ALA A 107 12.67 4.42 12.62
CA ALA A 107 13.59 3.54 13.34
C ALA A 107 13.11 2.08 13.23
N PRO A 108 14.01 1.11 13.03
CA PRO A 108 13.64 -0.30 13.06
C PRO A 108 12.97 -0.60 14.41
N LEU A 109 11.83 -1.28 14.36
CA LEU A 109 11.15 -1.76 15.56
C LEU A 109 12.08 -2.73 16.29
N ASP A 110 12.28 -2.51 17.58
CA ASP A 110 12.97 -3.49 18.42
C ASP A 110 12.05 -4.70 18.62
N LEU A 111 12.28 -5.74 17.82
CA LEU A 111 11.50 -6.97 17.84
C LEU A 111 11.55 -7.68 19.21
N ARG A 112 12.52 -7.36 20.08
CA ARG A 112 12.58 -7.89 21.45
C ARG A 112 11.41 -7.41 22.31
N ILE A 113 10.82 -6.26 22.00
CA ILE A 113 9.62 -5.74 22.68
C ILE A 113 8.37 -6.57 22.32
N ILE A 114 8.36 -7.19 21.12
CA ILE A 114 7.24 -8.00 20.63
C ILE A 114 7.23 -9.39 21.31
N ASN A 115 8.39 -9.86 21.80
CA ASN A 115 8.59 -11.20 22.36
C ASN A 115 7.96 -11.46 23.75
N HIS A 116 7.21 -10.51 24.33
CA HIS A 116 6.62 -10.72 25.67
C HIS A 116 5.17 -11.29 25.69
N ARG A 117 4.60 -11.69 24.56
CA ARG A 117 3.28 -12.37 24.52
C ARG A 117 3.18 -13.53 23.53
N GLU A 118 4.31 -14.16 23.21
CA GLU A 118 4.26 -15.51 22.65
C GLU A 118 3.99 -16.50 23.78
N GLU A 119 2.72 -16.61 24.15
CA GLU A 119 2.26 -17.89 24.70
C GLU A 119 2.65 -18.97 23.70
N ASN A 120 3.51 -19.87 24.15
CA ASN A 120 3.95 -21.09 23.47
C ASN A 120 2.74 -21.84 22.87
N THR A 121 2.34 -21.50 21.66
CA THR A 121 1.30 -22.20 20.89
C THR A 121 1.95 -23.14 19.87
N THR A 122 3.04 -23.79 20.26
CA THR A 122 3.66 -24.90 19.51
C THR A 122 3.04 -26.26 19.83
N LYS A 123 1.89 -26.30 20.52
CA LYS A 123 1.08 -27.53 20.57
C LYS A 123 0.58 -27.82 19.17
N LYS A 124 1.24 -28.74 18.46
CA LYS A 124 0.71 -29.38 17.24
C LYS A 124 -0.75 -29.75 17.53
N GLN A 125 -1.70 -29.02 16.93
CA GLN A 125 -3.11 -29.38 17.04
C GLN A 125 -3.26 -30.79 16.47
N LYS A 126 -3.51 -31.77 17.34
CA LYS A 126 -3.96 -33.08 16.91
C LYS A 126 -5.32 -32.86 16.25
N ARG A 127 -5.33 -32.85 14.91
CA ARG A 127 -6.57 -32.83 14.13
C ARG A 127 -7.22 -34.21 14.29
N SER A 128 -8.06 -34.34 15.31
CA SER A 128 -8.87 -35.53 15.57
C SER A 128 -10.34 -35.19 15.37
N GLY A 129 -11.08 -36.06 14.69
CA GLY A 129 -12.51 -35.90 14.47
C GLY A 129 -12.96 -36.38 13.09
N PRO A 130 -14.27 -36.45 12.85
CA PRO A 130 -14.82 -36.82 11.56
C PRO A 130 -14.42 -35.78 10.50
N SER A 131 -14.02 -36.28 9.33
CA SER A 131 -13.84 -35.44 8.15
C SER A 131 -15.20 -35.18 7.51
N PHE A 132 -15.45 -33.95 7.11
CA PHE A 132 -16.67 -33.56 6.39
C PHE A 132 -16.30 -32.70 5.19
N LEU A 133 -17.11 -32.80 4.14
CA LEU A 133 -16.98 -31.98 2.95
C LEU A 133 -17.81 -30.70 3.12
N THR A 134 -17.28 -29.58 2.64
CA THR A 134 -18.03 -28.33 2.46
C THR A 134 -17.92 -27.94 1.00
N VAL A 135 -19.04 -27.62 0.37
CA VAL A 135 -19.08 -27.26 -1.06
C VAL A 135 -19.44 -25.79 -1.21
N PHE A 136 -18.66 -25.05 -2.00
CA PHE A 136 -19.03 -23.73 -2.48
C PHE A 136 -19.73 -23.88 -3.84
N ALA A 137 -21.05 -23.70 -3.84
CA ALA A 137 -21.87 -23.77 -5.05
C ALA A 137 -21.94 -22.39 -5.74
N GLY A 138 -21.55 -22.35 -7.02
CA GLY A 138 -21.61 -21.14 -7.84
C GLY A 138 -23.02 -20.76 -8.30
N ASN A 139 -23.97 -21.71 -8.29
CA ASN A 139 -25.37 -21.51 -8.70
C ASN A 139 -26.29 -22.51 -7.97
N LEU A 140 -27.60 -22.42 -8.23
CA LEU A 140 -28.61 -23.31 -7.63
C LEU A 140 -28.49 -24.77 -8.08
N ASP A 141 -28.09 -25.04 -9.32
CA ASP A 141 -27.97 -26.41 -9.82
C ASP A 141 -26.84 -27.18 -9.11
N LEU A 142 -25.67 -26.55 -8.97
CA LEU A 142 -24.54 -27.10 -8.22
C LEU A 142 -24.89 -27.27 -6.74
N LEU A 143 -25.68 -26.35 -6.18
CA LEU A 143 -26.16 -26.46 -4.80
C LEU A 143 -27.06 -27.70 -4.64
N LYS A 144 -28.03 -27.90 -5.53
CA LYS A 144 -28.93 -29.07 -5.52
C LYS A 144 -28.15 -30.38 -5.64
N VAL A 145 -27.13 -30.42 -6.50
CA VAL A 145 -26.24 -31.59 -6.64
C VAL A 145 -25.48 -31.87 -5.34
N ALA A 146 -24.90 -30.83 -4.72
CA ALA A 146 -24.16 -30.98 -3.46
C ALA A 146 -25.05 -31.49 -2.32
N LEU A 147 -26.27 -30.95 -2.20
CA LEU A 147 -27.23 -31.38 -1.19
C LEU A 147 -27.71 -32.81 -1.41
N THR A 148 -27.98 -33.20 -2.66
CA THR A 148 -28.35 -34.57 -3.03
C THR A 148 -27.25 -35.57 -2.70
N ALA A 149 -25.99 -35.15 -2.82
CA ALA A 149 -24.83 -35.96 -2.43
C ALA A 149 -24.63 -36.09 -0.90
N GLY A 150 -25.49 -35.46 -0.08
CA GLY A 150 -25.44 -35.53 1.38
C GLY A 150 -24.41 -34.59 2.02
N VAL A 151 -24.02 -33.52 1.33
CA VAL A 151 -23.09 -32.52 1.89
C VAL A 151 -23.76 -31.76 3.03
N SER A 152 -23.18 -31.83 4.23
CA SER A 152 -23.76 -31.28 5.47
C SER A 152 -23.48 -29.78 5.69
N LYS A 153 -22.67 -29.15 4.84
CA LYS A 153 -22.40 -27.70 4.86
C LYS A 153 -22.17 -27.18 3.44
N VAL A 154 -22.92 -26.14 3.08
CA VAL A 154 -22.84 -25.52 1.76
C VAL A 154 -22.61 -24.02 1.88
N ILE A 155 -21.84 -23.50 0.93
CA ILE A 155 -21.55 -22.07 0.78
C ILE A 155 -22.11 -21.64 -0.56
N PHE A 156 -22.82 -20.51 -0.59
CA PHE A 156 -23.38 -19.93 -1.80
C PHE A 156 -23.49 -18.41 -1.65
N GLY A 157 -23.82 -17.70 -2.72
CA GLY A 157 -23.82 -16.23 -2.69
C GLY A 157 -22.49 -15.62 -3.13
N GLY A 158 -22.37 -14.31 -2.96
CA GLY A 158 -21.22 -13.54 -3.41
C GLY A 158 -21.05 -13.58 -4.93
N GLU A 159 -19.86 -13.95 -5.37
CA GLU A 159 -19.50 -14.05 -6.79
C GLU A 159 -19.85 -15.43 -7.35
N SER A 160 -20.48 -15.45 -8.53
CA SER A 160 -20.66 -16.66 -9.34
C SER A 160 -19.74 -16.60 -10.55
N PHE A 161 -18.91 -17.62 -10.72
CA PHE A 161 -18.11 -17.82 -11.93
C PHE A 161 -18.86 -18.59 -13.04
N THR A 162 -20.14 -18.91 -12.80
CA THR A 162 -20.99 -19.52 -13.83
C THR A 162 -21.45 -18.43 -14.81
N PRO A 163 -21.14 -18.54 -16.12
CA PRO A 163 -21.55 -17.56 -17.11
C PRO A 163 -23.07 -17.33 -17.08
N GLY A 164 -23.49 -16.06 -17.03
CA GLY A 164 -24.89 -15.67 -17.06
C GLY A 164 -25.65 -15.81 -15.74
N PHE A 165 -25.07 -16.40 -14.69
CA PHE A 165 -25.73 -16.53 -13.39
C PHE A 165 -25.23 -15.48 -12.39
N ARG A 166 -26.18 -14.87 -11.67
CA ARG A 166 -25.90 -13.98 -10.53
C ARG A 166 -26.83 -14.31 -9.37
N TRP A 167 -26.29 -14.29 -8.16
CA TRP A 167 -27.07 -14.44 -6.95
C TRP A 167 -28.00 -13.24 -6.77
N SER A 168 -29.30 -13.50 -6.76
CA SER A 168 -30.36 -12.53 -6.47
C SER A 168 -30.94 -12.81 -5.08
N ALA A 169 -31.77 -11.91 -4.56
CA ALA A 169 -32.47 -12.15 -3.30
C ALA A 169 -33.29 -13.44 -3.31
N ASN A 170 -34.03 -13.68 -4.40
CA ASN A 170 -34.85 -14.89 -4.57
C ASN A 170 -33.99 -16.15 -4.65
N HIS A 171 -32.84 -16.09 -5.32
CA HIS A 171 -31.92 -17.24 -5.38
C HIS A 171 -31.33 -17.56 -4.00
N LEU A 172 -31.04 -16.56 -3.16
CA LEU A 172 -30.55 -16.79 -1.80
C LEU A 172 -31.63 -17.41 -0.92
N GLU A 173 -32.87 -16.95 -1.05
CA GLU A 173 -34.02 -17.51 -0.33
C GLU A 173 -34.21 -18.99 -0.67
N GLU A 174 -34.28 -19.32 -1.97
CA GLU A 174 -34.37 -20.71 -2.44
C GLU A 174 -33.18 -21.54 -1.94
N ALA A 175 -31.95 -21.00 -1.99
CA ALA A 175 -30.76 -21.72 -1.54
C ALA A 175 -30.77 -22.03 -0.04
N VAL A 176 -31.22 -21.09 0.81
CA VAL A 176 -31.36 -21.31 2.25
C VAL A 176 -32.44 -22.36 2.54
N GLU A 177 -33.57 -22.31 1.85
CA GLU A 177 -34.65 -23.30 2.01
C GLU A 177 -34.22 -24.70 1.59
N LEU A 178 -33.54 -24.84 0.44
CA LEU A 178 -32.99 -26.10 -0.03
C LEU A 178 -32.02 -26.71 0.97
N ALA A 179 -31.08 -25.90 1.49
CA ALA A 179 -30.13 -26.33 2.50
C ALA A 179 -30.83 -26.77 3.79
N ARG A 180 -31.83 -26.01 4.26
CA ARG A 180 -32.61 -26.33 5.45
C ARG A 180 -33.38 -27.65 5.31
N ASN A 181 -34.03 -27.87 4.16
CA ASN A 181 -34.76 -29.10 3.85
C ASN A 181 -33.84 -30.33 3.80
N ALA A 182 -32.61 -30.15 3.31
CA ALA A 182 -31.58 -31.17 3.30
C ALA A 182 -30.83 -31.31 4.64
N GLN A 183 -31.22 -30.56 5.68
CA GLN A 183 -30.56 -30.50 6.98
C GLN A 183 -29.07 -30.15 6.91
N ALA A 184 -28.68 -29.37 5.89
CA ALA A 184 -27.32 -28.89 5.68
C ALA A 184 -27.18 -27.45 6.20
N LYS A 185 -25.98 -27.11 6.71
CA LYS A 185 -25.68 -25.75 7.14
C LYS A 185 -25.53 -24.82 5.93
N ALA A 186 -26.27 -23.72 5.92
CA ALA A 186 -26.30 -22.72 4.86
C ALA A 186 -25.40 -21.53 5.20
N ILE A 187 -24.34 -21.31 4.43
CA ILE A 187 -23.44 -20.15 4.61
C ILE A 187 -23.55 -19.21 3.41
N ILE A 188 -23.87 -17.93 3.66
CA ILE A 188 -23.93 -16.92 2.59
C ILE A 188 -22.56 -16.24 2.45
N ALA A 189 -21.94 -16.36 1.29
CA ALA A 189 -20.70 -15.68 0.94
C ALA A 189 -20.95 -14.23 0.51
N LEU A 190 -20.02 -13.35 0.86
CA LEU A 190 -19.96 -11.98 0.35
C LEU A 190 -18.97 -11.89 -0.84
N PRO A 191 -19.14 -10.89 -1.73
CA PRO A 191 -18.17 -10.62 -2.79
C PRO A 191 -16.73 -10.47 -2.27
N GLY A 192 -15.76 -10.90 -3.07
CA GLY A 192 -14.35 -10.85 -2.70
C GLY A 192 -13.78 -9.43 -2.73
N ILE A 193 -14.35 -8.58 -3.59
CA ILE A 193 -13.94 -7.19 -3.77
C ILE A 193 -15.17 -6.30 -3.58
N THR A 194 -15.01 -5.27 -2.74
CA THR A 194 -16.02 -4.25 -2.52
C THR A 194 -15.48 -2.89 -2.95
N LYS A 195 -16.14 -2.21 -3.89
CA LYS A 195 -15.84 -0.81 -4.21
C LYS A 195 -16.74 0.11 -3.40
N GLU A 196 -16.26 1.32 -3.10
CA GLU A 196 -17.02 2.30 -2.31
C GLU A 196 -18.41 2.61 -2.89
N ARG A 197 -18.50 2.76 -4.21
CA ARG A 197 -19.76 2.95 -4.94
C ARG A 197 -20.78 1.79 -4.77
N GLU A 198 -20.33 0.60 -4.39
CA GLU A 198 -21.15 -0.62 -4.22
C GLU A 198 -21.60 -0.83 -2.76
N GLN A 199 -21.18 0.03 -1.82
CA GLN A 199 -21.45 -0.13 -0.39
C GLN A 199 -22.94 -0.29 -0.05
N LYS A 200 -23.82 0.52 -0.66
CA LYS A 200 -25.27 0.44 -0.43
C LYS A 200 -25.84 -0.89 -0.93
N ALA A 201 -25.39 -1.37 -2.07
CA ALA A 201 -25.84 -2.64 -2.64
C ALA A 201 -25.41 -3.83 -1.74
N ILE A 202 -24.18 -3.80 -1.23
CA ILE A 202 -23.67 -4.84 -0.32
C ILE A 202 -24.38 -4.79 1.03
N LYS A 203 -24.68 -3.60 1.56
CA LYS A 203 -25.49 -3.48 2.79
C LYS A 203 -26.87 -4.12 2.60
N ASN A 204 -27.55 -3.85 1.49
CA ASN A 204 -28.84 -4.47 1.18
C ASN A 204 -28.73 -6.00 1.00
N TYR A 205 -27.62 -6.47 0.40
CA TYR A 205 -27.31 -7.89 0.27
C TYR A 205 -27.18 -8.57 1.63
N ILE A 206 -26.42 -7.97 2.56
CA ILE A 206 -26.24 -8.47 3.94
C ILE A 206 -27.57 -8.45 4.69
N GLN A 207 -28.35 -7.38 4.59
CA GLN A 207 -29.68 -7.28 5.23
C GLN A 207 -30.64 -8.35 4.73
N THR A 208 -30.64 -8.59 3.41
CA THR A 208 -31.42 -9.68 2.80
C THR A 208 -30.97 -11.02 3.35
N GLY A 209 -29.66 -11.28 3.34
CA GLY A 209 -29.09 -12.50 3.92
C GLY A 209 -29.45 -12.69 5.38
N HIS A 210 -29.37 -11.64 6.21
CA HIS A 210 -29.69 -11.71 7.64
C HIS A 210 -31.16 -12.09 7.86
N ARG A 211 -32.08 -11.51 7.08
CA ARG A 211 -33.51 -11.85 7.17
C ARG A 211 -33.79 -13.33 6.86
N LEU A 212 -32.99 -13.95 5.99
CA LEU A 212 -33.11 -15.37 5.66
C LEU A 212 -32.61 -16.31 6.77
N GLN A 213 -31.88 -15.77 7.76
CA GLN A 213 -31.31 -16.49 8.90
C GLN A 213 -30.48 -17.73 8.48
N PRO A 214 -29.40 -17.55 7.69
CA PRO A 214 -28.44 -18.62 7.40
C PRO A 214 -27.65 -19.01 8.66
N ASP A 215 -26.92 -20.12 8.59
CA ASP A 215 -26.00 -20.56 9.65
C ASP A 215 -24.71 -19.70 9.76
N GLY A 216 -24.57 -18.72 8.86
CA GLY A 216 -23.55 -17.68 8.94
C GLY A 216 -23.19 -17.02 7.63
N PHE A 217 -22.23 -16.11 7.69
CA PHE A 217 -21.67 -15.40 6.54
C PHE A 217 -20.21 -15.75 6.30
N LEU A 218 -19.81 -15.91 5.04
CA LEU A 218 -18.40 -16.03 4.65
C LEU A 218 -17.89 -14.67 4.16
N VAL A 219 -16.86 -14.13 4.84
CA VAL A 219 -16.26 -12.82 4.52
C VAL A 219 -14.84 -12.95 3.98
N SER A 220 -14.50 -12.07 3.05
CA SER A 220 -13.25 -12.12 2.27
C SER A 220 -12.29 -10.96 2.57
N HIS A 221 -12.72 -9.93 3.28
CA HIS A 221 -11.87 -8.80 3.69
C HIS A 221 -12.41 -8.12 4.97
N LEU A 222 -11.60 -7.26 5.60
CA LEU A 222 -11.98 -6.62 6.87
C LEU A 222 -13.21 -5.71 6.77
N GLY A 223 -13.33 -4.97 5.66
CA GLY A 223 -14.53 -4.17 5.43
C GLY A 223 -15.82 -4.99 5.40
N SER A 224 -15.81 -6.21 4.84
CA SER A 224 -17.01 -7.07 4.82
C SER A 224 -17.30 -7.66 6.20
N LEU A 225 -16.26 -7.99 6.99
CA LEU A 225 -16.43 -8.37 8.39
C LEU A 225 -17.14 -7.28 9.20
N GLU A 226 -16.67 -6.03 9.08
CA GLU A 226 -17.27 -4.89 9.78
C GLU A 226 -18.72 -4.65 9.33
N MET A 227 -18.97 -4.66 8.02
CA MET A 227 -20.32 -4.47 7.47
C MET A 227 -21.30 -5.57 7.93
N VAL A 228 -20.86 -6.82 8.02
CA VAL A 228 -21.70 -7.92 8.52
C VAL A 228 -21.98 -7.75 10.01
N ARG A 229 -20.96 -7.48 10.84
CA ARG A 229 -21.13 -7.27 12.29
C ARG A 229 -22.02 -6.08 12.63
N ALA A 230 -22.08 -5.07 11.77
CA ALA A 230 -22.97 -3.91 11.95
C ALA A 230 -24.45 -4.22 11.70
N VAL A 231 -24.78 -5.35 11.05
CA VAL A 231 -26.14 -5.69 10.61
C VAL A 231 -26.64 -7.02 11.19
N SER A 232 -25.73 -7.95 11.48
CA SER A 232 -26.05 -9.33 11.85
C SER A 232 -25.17 -9.82 13.00
N ASP A 233 -25.77 -10.61 13.88
CA ASP A 233 -25.15 -11.33 14.99
C ASP A 233 -24.80 -12.79 14.64
N LEU A 234 -25.23 -13.27 13.48
CA LEU A 234 -24.94 -14.62 12.96
C LEU A 234 -23.42 -14.91 12.87
N PRO A 235 -23.03 -16.20 12.96
CA PRO A 235 -21.62 -16.60 12.88
C PRO A 235 -20.92 -16.09 11.60
N VAL A 236 -19.66 -15.69 11.74
CA VAL A 236 -18.83 -15.27 10.61
C VAL A 236 -17.72 -16.29 10.37
N TYR A 237 -17.59 -16.70 9.11
CA TYR A 237 -16.55 -17.56 8.59
C TYR A 237 -15.55 -16.72 7.79
N ALA A 238 -14.27 -16.98 7.99
CA ALA A 238 -13.20 -16.36 7.23
C ALA A 238 -12.94 -17.13 5.93
N ASN A 239 -12.97 -16.43 4.80
CA ASN A 239 -12.52 -16.98 3.52
C ASN A 239 -11.00 -17.01 3.43
N TYR A 240 -10.44 -17.79 2.50
CA TYR A 240 -8.99 -17.88 2.28
C TYR A 240 -8.36 -16.54 1.87
N SER A 241 -9.14 -15.64 1.26
CA SER A 241 -8.72 -14.30 0.85
C SER A 241 -8.70 -13.28 1.99
N LEU A 242 -9.25 -13.62 3.16
CA LEU A 242 -9.15 -12.79 4.35
C LEU A 242 -7.71 -12.89 4.88
N HIS A 243 -6.90 -11.87 4.60
CA HIS A 243 -5.47 -11.92 4.89
C HIS A 243 -5.14 -11.94 6.39
N PHE A 244 -4.89 -13.14 6.94
CA PHE A 244 -4.22 -13.32 8.23
C PHE A 244 -2.72 -13.56 8.01
N PHE A 245 -1.93 -12.48 8.01
CA PHE A 245 -0.49 -12.58 7.72
C PHE A 245 0.32 -13.20 8.87
N ASN A 246 -0.19 -13.15 10.10
CA ASN A 246 0.48 -13.72 11.27
C ASN A 246 -0.51 -14.08 12.39
N THR A 247 0.02 -14.77 13.41
CA THR A 247 -0.74 -15.19 14.61
C THR A 247 -1.27 -14.02 15.43
N GLN A 248 -0.63 -12.84 15.36
CA GLN A 248 -1.11 -11.64 16.05
C GLN A 248 -2.38 -11.10 15.40
N THR A 249 -2.49 -11.14 14.07
CA THR A 249 -3.72 -10.79 13.34
C THR A 249 -4.89 -11.64 13.85
N LEU A 250 -4.69 -12.95 14.02
CA LEU A 250 -5.71 -13.86 14.57
C LEU A 250 -6.16 -13.47 16.00
N LYS A 251 -5.24 -13.04 16.87
CA LYS A 251 -5.57 -12.59 18.23
C LYS A 251 -6.46 -11.34 18.22
N ILE A 252 -6.21 -10.40 17.30
CA ILE A 252 -7.03 -9.18 17.17
C ILE A 252 -8.48 -9.51 16.81
N PHE A 253 -8.73 -10.56 16.02
CA PHE A 253 -10.09 -10.92 15.59
C PHE A 253 -10.88 -11.81 16.54
N ASN A 254 -10.19 -12.50 17.47
CA ASN A 254 -10.82 -13.33 18.50
C ASN A 254 -11.32 -12.53 19.71
N HIS A 255 -11.01 -11.23 19.77
CA HIS A 255 -11.54 -10.26 20.74
C HIS A 255 -12.60 -9.37 20.09
#